data_AF-A0A7D9EH63-F1
#
_entry.id   AF-A0A7D9EH63-F1
#
_cell.length_a   1.000
_cell.length_b   1.000
_cell.length_c   1.000
_cell.angle_alpha   90.00
_cell.angle_beta   90.00
_cell.angle_gamma   90.00
#
_symmetry.space_group_name_H-M   'P 1'
#
loop_
_entity.id
_entity.type
_entity.pdbx_description
1 polymer ?
#
loop_
_entity_poly.entity_id
_entity_poly.type
_entity_poly.pdbx_seq_one_letter_code
_entity_poly.pdbx_strand_id
1 'polypeptide(L)'
;MHENQGCPPSLSNQGKLRLPKKKSELVDCLLADGTAAQSTRETVNVTIIDGAVAVNMIRPSKETTFEDYALKSFLPYIETQSRLVDRIDVVWDVYVQNSLKHTTRCNRGAGVRRRISASSPIPRNWGEFLRVDENKTQLLKFLAEYLSNHNMEKQVITTVGNQVLSTA
;
A
#
# COMPACT_ATOMS: atom_id res chain seq x y z
N MET A 1 -1.77 33.41 -28.30
CA MET A 1 -1.81 32.34 -29.31
C MET A 1 -2.26 31.09 -28.58
N HIS A 2 -3.56 30.80 -28.59
CA HIS A 2 -4.13 29.62 -27.93
C HIS A 2 -4.10 28.46 -28.92
N GLU A 3 -3.16 27.54 -28.73
CA GLU A 3 -3.06 26.35 -29.57
C GLU A 3 -4.05 25.29 -29.05
N ASN A 4 -5.20 25.21 -29.72
CA ASN A 4 -6.18 24.14 -29.56
C ASN A 4 -5.57 22.86 -30.15
N GLN A 5 -4.85 22.09 -29.34
CA GLN A 5 -4.32 20.79 -29.76
C GLN A 5 -5.44 19.74 -29.75
N GLY A 6 -5.63 19.04 -30.88
CA GLY A 6 -6.72 18.07 -31.11
C GLY A 6 -6.53 16.71 -30.45
N CYS A 7 -5.49 16.54 -29.62
CA CYS A 7 -5.22 15.31 -28.88
C CYS A 7 -4.71 15.63 -27.46
N PRO A 8 -4.95 14.75 -26.48
CA PRO A 8 -4.48 14.93 -25.12
C PRO A 8 -2.95 15.00 -25.07
N PRO A 9 -2.37 15.74 -24.11
CA PRO A 9 -0.92 15.77 -23.92
C PRO A 9 -0.38 14.36 -23.64
N SER A 10 0.33 13.77 -24.61
CA SER A 10 0.76 12.37 -24.48
C SER A 10 1.71 12.12 -23.30
N LEU A 11 1.67 10.91 -22.75
CA LEU A 11 2.56 10.43 -21.66
C LEU A 11 4.03 10.33 -22.08
N SER A 12 4.33 10.54 -23.36
CA SER A 12 5.67 10.63 -23.92
C SER A 12 5.91 11.99 -24.56
N ASN A 13 7.09 12.58 -24.40
CA ASN A 13 7.49 13.73 -25.19
C ASN A 13 8.67 13.33 -26.07
N GLN A 14 8.51 13.42 -27.40
CA GLN A 14 9.56 13.10 -28.38
C GLN A 14 10.15 11.68 -28.19
N GLY A 15 9.29 10.68 -27.99
CA GLY A 15 9.72 9.28 -27.81
C GLY A 15 10.37 8.97 -26.46
N LYS A 16 10.40 9.93 -25.52
CA LYS A 16 10.84 9.73 -24.13
C LYS A 16 9.66 9.83 -23.19
N LEU A 17 9.68 9.07 -22.08
CA LEU A 17 8.65 9.17 -21.06
C LEU A 17 8.60 10.61 -20.51
N ARG A 18 7.43 11.23 -20.54
CA ARG A 18 7.22 12.57 -19.97
C ARG A 18 7.22 12.40 -18.45
N LEU A 19 8.26 12.93 -17.79
CA LEU A 19 8.36 12.95 -16.34
C LEU A 19 7.71 14.25 -15.81
N PRO A 20 6.46 14.22 -15.32
CA PRO A 20 5.83 15.40 -14.75
C PRO A 20 6.58 15.84 -13.47
N LYS A 21 6.61 17.15 -13.19
CA LYS A 21 7.25 17.67 -11.96
C LYS A 21 6.42 17.31 -10.72
N LYS A 22 5.10 17.18 -10.89
CA LYS A 22 4.16 16.65 -9.89
C LYS A 22 3.23 15.64 -10.54
N LYS A 23 3.05 14.48 -9.90
CA LYS A 23 2.16 13.41 -10.38
C LYS A 23 0.71 13.91 -10.61
N SER A 24 0.28 14.95 -9.90
CA SER A 24 -1.04 15.58 -10.05
C SER A 24 -1.26 16.24 -11.42
N GLU A 25 -0.21 16.65 -12.13
CA GLU A 25 -0.32 17.25 -13.48
C GLU A 25 -0.85 16.24 -14.53
N LEU A 26 -0.80 14.94 -14.22
CA LEU A 26 -1.38 13.90 -15.07
C LEU A 26 -2.91 13.81 -14.90
N VAL A 27 -3.46 14.30 -13.79
CA VAL A 27 -4.91 14.23 -13.51
C VAL A 27 -5.66 15.08 -14.52
N ASP A 28 -5.16 16.28 -14.83
CA ASP A 28 -5.77 17.17 -15.83
C ASP A 28 -5.80 16.52 -17.22
N CYS A 29 -4.79 15.72 -17.55
CA CYS A 29 -4.74 14.96 -18.81
C CYS A 29 -5.75 13.80 -18.83
N LEU A 30 -5.98 13.14 -17.68
CA LEU A 30 -6.94 12.03 -17.56
C LEU A 30 -8.40 12.51 -17.51
N LEU A 31 -8.64 13.69 -16.94
CA LEU A 31 -9.97 14.30 -16.88
C LEU A 31 -10.43 14.85 -18.24
N ALA A 32 -9.49 15.20 -19.13
CA ALA A 32 -9.80 15.69 -20.47
C ALA A 32 -10.50 14.64 -21.36
N ASP A 33 -10.22 13.35 -21.13
CA ASP A 33 -10.77 12.23 -21.93
C ASP A 33 -11.87 11.43 -21.21
N GLY A 34 -12.10 11.70 -19.92
CA GLY A 34 -13.04 10.94 -19.11
C GLY A 34 -14.42 11.59 -19.04
N THR A 35 -15.43 11.03 -19.70
CA THR A 35 -16.82 11.30 -19.30
C THR A 35 -17.07 10.68 -17.93
N ALA A 36 -17.43 11.51 -16.94
CA ALA A 36 -17.85 11.05 -15.63
C ALA A 36 -19.13 10.21 -15.78
N ALA A 37 -18.98 8.89 -15.83
CA ALA A 37 -20.11 7.99 -15.77
C ALA A 37 -20.79 8.19 -14.41
N GLN A 38 -22.08 8.54 -14.41
CA GLN A 38 -22.91 8.41 -13.24
C GLN A 38 -23.07 6.90 -12.97
N SER A 39 -22.14 6.35 -12.19
CA SER A 39 -22.23 4.99 -11.72
C SER A 39 -23.37 4.93 -10.71
N THR A 40 -24.46 4.25 -11.07
CA THR A 40 -25.33 3.66 -10.06
C THR A 40 -24.43 2.80 -9.19
N ARG A 41 -24.35 3.09 -7.89
CA ARG A 41 -23.47 2.41 -6.95
C ARG A 41 -23.86 0.94 -6.90
N GLU A 42 -23.24 0.14 -7.76
CA GLU A 42 -23.27 -1.31 -7.68
C GLU A 42 -22.77 -1.68 -6.28
N THR A 43 -23.41 -2.66 -5.66
CA THR A 43 -22.96 -3.19 -4.38
C THR A 43 -21.53 -3.67 -4.53
N VAL A 44 -20.57 -2.92 -3.97
CA VAL A 44 -19.17 -3.32 -3.98
C VAL A 44 -19.02 -4.48 -3.00
N ASN A 45 -18.81 -5.69 -3.51
CA ASN A 45 -18.66 -6.87 -2.65
C ASN A 45 -17.24 -7.02 -2.10
N VAL A 46 -16.24 -6.42 -2.75
CA VAL A 46 -14.82 -6.61 -2.44
C VAL A 46 -14.05 -5.30 -2.49
N THR A 47 -13.20 -5.06 -1.49
CA THR A 47 -12.17 -4.01 -1.52
C THR A 47 -10.79 -4.66 -1.54
N ILE A 48 -9.91 -4.21 -2.44
CA ILE A 48 -8.51 -4.66 -2.51
C ILE A 48 -7.61 -3.52 -2.04
N ILE A 49 -6.76 -3.79 -1.05
CA ILE A 49 -5.86 -2.83 -0.41
C ILE A 49 -4.41 -3.16 -0.76
N ASP A 50 -3.67 -2.17 -1.25
CA ASP A 50 -2.21 -2.21 -1.27
C ASP A 50 -1.69 -2.03 0.17
N GLY A 51 -1.26 -3.13 0.78
CA GLY A 51 -0.82 -3.17 2.16
C GLY A 51 0.47 -2.37 2.42
N ALA A 52 1.37 -2.28 1.42
CA ALA A 52 2.58 -1.48 1.55
C ALA A 52 2.25 0.02 1.59
N VAL A 53 1.25 0.46 0.81
CA VAL A 53 0.72 1.83 0.88
C VAL A 53 0.00 2.05 2.22
N ALA A 54 -0.82 1.10 2.68
CA ALA A 54 -1.50 1.19 3.97
C ALA A 54 -0.52 1.40 5.14
N VAL A 55 0.58 0.64 5.20
CA VAL A 55 1.66 0.79 6.21
C VAL A 55 2.32 2.17 6.18
N ASN A 56 2.43 2.79 5.00
CA ASN A 56 3.00 4.13 4.86
C ASN A 56 2.03 5.22 5.34
N MET A 57 0.72 5.00 5.16
CA MET A 57 -0.34 5.92 5.60
C MET A 57 -0.61 5.81 7.10
N ILE A 58 -0.71 4.57 7.61
CA ILE A 58 -1.05 4.27 9.01
C ILE A 58 0.25 4.21 9.80
N ARG A 59 0.73 5.39 10.19
CA ARG A 59 1.98 5.51 10.96
C ARG A 59 1.70 5.25 12.44
N PRO A 60 2.55 4.49 13.14
CA PRO A 60 2.48 4.40 14.60
C PRO A 60 2.55 5.79 15.24
N SER A 61 1.79 6.00 16.31
CA SER A 61 1.72 7.26 17.03
C SER A 61 2.00 7.11 18.53
N LYS A 62 1.14 6.36 19.24
CA LYS A 62 1.21 6.15 20.69
C LYS A 62 1.51 4.70 21.04
N GLU A 63 1.55 3.84 20.04
CA GLU A 63 1.79 2.40 20.18
C GLU A 63 3.23 2.13 20.56
N THR A 64 3.41 1.21 21.51
CA THR A 64 4.73 0.93 22.08
C THR A 64 5.39 -0.28 21.43
N THR A 65 4.58 -1.27 21.06
CA THR A 65 5.03 -2.54 20.44
C THR A 65 4.37 -2.78 19.08
N PHE A 66 4.96 -3.64 18.24
CA PHE A 66 4.36 -3.96 16.95
C PHE A 66 2.96 -4.58 17.07
N GLU A 67 2.70 -5.33 18.14
CA GLU A 67 1.36 -5.82 18.46
C GLU A 67 0.38 -4.70 18.81
N ASP A 68 0.81 -3.71 19.61
CA ASP A 68 0.00 -2.53 19.87
C ASP A 68 -0.39 -1.83 18.56
N TYR A 69 0.57 -1.68 17.63
CA TYR A 69 0.32 -1.08 16.31
C TYR A 69 -0.67 -1.88 15.47
N ALA A 70 -0.48 -3.20 15.39
CA ALA A 70 -1.40 -4.06 14.67
C ALA A 70 -2.82 -3.95 15.23
N LEU A 71 -2.97 -4.03 16.56
CA LEU A 71 -4.26 -4.04 17.24
C LEU A 71 -4.95 -2.67 17.27
N LYS A 72 -4.22 -1.59 17.57
CA LYS A 72 -4.81 -0.28 17.90
C LYS A 72 -4.88 0.68 16.71
N SER A 73 -4.08 0.43 15.67
CA SER A 73 -3.96 1.33 14.51
C SER A 73 -4.29 0.62 13.20
N PHE A 74 -3.61 -0.49 12.91
CA PHE A 74 -3.72 -1.14 11.60
C PHE A 74 -5.05 -1.90 11.42
N LEU A 75 -5.41 -2.77 12.36
CA LEU A 75 -6.64 -3.55 12.31
C LEU A 75 -7.90 -2.66 12.26
N PRO A 76 -8.06 -1.61 13.09
CA PRO A 76 -9.23 -0.73 13.02
C PRO A 76 -9.39 -0.02 11.67
N TYR A 77 -8.29 0.26 10.98
CA TYR A 77 -8.35 0.78 9.62
C TYR A 77 -8.94 -0.26 8.65
N ILE A 78 -8.46 -1.51 8.70
CA ILE A 78 -8.95 -2.60 7.84
C ILE A 78 -10.44 -2.89 8.13
N GLU A 79 -10.85 -2.92 9.40
CA GLU A 79 -12.27 -3.03 9.80
C GLU A 79 -13.12 -1.88 9.28
N THR A 80 -12.58 -0.66 9.27
CA THR A 80 -13.30 0.50 8.71
C THR A 80 -13.50 0.33 7.20
N GLN A 81 -12.50 -0.18 6.49
CA GLN A 81 -12.61 -0.47 5.06
C GLN A 81 -13.55 -1.64 4.75
N SER A 82 -13.76 -2.57 5.70
CA SER A 82 -14.68 -3.72 5.51
C SER A 82 -16.16 -3.39 5.72
N ARG A 83 -16.51 -2.23 6.31
CA ARG A 83 -17.91 -1.89 6.66
C ARG A 83 -18.91 -1.92 5.49
N LEU A 84 -18.42 -1.69 4.27
CA LEU A 84 -19.26 -1.54 3.07
C LEU A 84 -19.07 -2.68 2.07
N VAL A 85 -18.30 -3.71 2.43
CA VAL A 85 -17.97 -4.84 1.55
C VAL A 85 -18.08 -6.15 2.30
N ASP A 86 -18.29 -7.24 1.57
CA ASP A 86 -18.39 -8.57 2.15
C ASP A 86 -17.00 -9.19 2.38
N ARG A 87 -16.02 -8.76 1.58
CA ARG A 87 -14.65 -9.26 1.59
C ARG A 87 -13.61 -8.16 1.45
N ILE A 88 -12.49 -8.31 2.15
CA ILE A 88 -11.31 -7.47 1.97
C ILE A 88 -10.10 -8.30 1.58
N ASP A 89 -9.37 -7.82 0.58
CA ASP A 89 -8.14 -8.47 0.09
C ASP A 89 -6.96 -7.53 0.37
N VAL A 90 -6.04 -7.90 1.26
CA VAL A 90 -4.83 -7.13 1.55
C VAL A 90 -3.63 -7.75 0.82
N VAL A 91 -3.11 -7.01 -0.16
CA VAL A 91 -2.03 -7.46 -1.03
C VAL A 91 -0.71 -6.80 -0.61
N TRP A 92 0.33 -7.61 -0.43
CA TRP A 92 1.62 -7.14 0.09
C TRP A 92 2.71 -7.24 -0.97
N ASP A 93 3.58 -6.24 -0.98
CA ASP A 93 4.77 -6.22 -1.84
C ASP A 93 5.73 -7.37 -1.50
N VAL A 94 6.23 -8.06 -2.53
CA VAL A 94 7.33 -9.01 -2.43
C VAL A 94 8.65 -8.34 -2.86
N TYR A 95 9.63 -8.36 -1.97
CA TYR A 95 10.93 -7.74 -2.17
C TYR A 95 11.95 -8.77 -2.70
N VAL A 96 11.88 -9.07 -3.99
CA VAL A 96 12.80 -10.01 -4.65
C VAL A 96 14.13 -9.32 -5.03
N GLN A 97 15.26 -9.93 -4.64
CA GLN A 97 16.61 -9.40 -4.89
C GLN A 97 16.94 -9.24 -6.37
N ASN A 98 16.50 -10.16 -7.23
CA ASN A 98 16.79 -10.13 -8.66
C ASN A 98 15.74 -9.36 -9.50
N SER A 99 14.99 -8.44 -8.88
CA SER A 99 13.99 -7.63 -9.59
C SER A 99 14.59 -6.34 -10.15
N LEU A 100 14.02 -5.83 -11.26
CA LEU A 100 14.38 -4.52 -11.83
C LEU A 100 14.26 -3.36 -10.81
N LYS A 101 13.40 -3.53 -9.79
CA LYS A 101 13.19 -2.53 -8.73
C LYS A 101 14.25 -2.59 -7.62
N HIS A 102 15.03 -3.67 -7.52
CA HIS A 102 16.02 -3.86 -6.46
C HIS A 102 17.09 -2.75 -6.46
N THR A 103 17.71 -2.48 -7.61
CA THR A 103 18.72 -1.41 -7.73
C THR A 103 18.18 -0.05 -7.31
N THR A 104 16.92 0.26 -7.67
CA THR A 104 16.28 1.51 -7.25
C THR A 104 16.04 1.56 -5.73
N ARG A 105 15.77 0.42 -5.08
CA ARG A 105 15.59 0.32 -3.62
C ARG A 105 16.92 0.48 -2.88
N CYS A 106 17.99 -0.16 -3.35
CA CYS A 106 19.33 0.00 -2.77
C CYS A 106 19.78 1.47 -2.74
N ASN A 107 19.42 2.25 -3.76
CA ASN A 107 19.78 3.65 -3.86
C ASN A 107 18.99 4.60 -2.94
N ARG A 108 17.94 4.13 -2.24
CA ARG A 108 17.11 4.95 -1.34
C ARG A 108 17.74 5.19 0.04
N GLY A 109 18.94 4.65 0.29
CA GLY A 109 19.69 4.79 1.53
C GLY A 109 19.55 3.59 2.46
N ALA A 110 20.44 3.52 3.45
CA ALA A 110 20.45 2.47 4.46
C ALA A 110 19.75 2.94 5.73
N GLY A 111 18.98 2.04 6.35
CA GLY A 111 18.41 2.24 7.69
C GLY A 111 18.95 1.20 8.67
N VAL A 112 18.51 1.28 9.92
CA VAL A 112 18.88 0.29 10.95
C VAL A 112 17.95 -0.91 10.85
N ARG A 113 18.53 -2.10 10.67
CA ARG A 113 17.79 -3.37 10.74
C ARG A 113 17.24 -3.58 12.15
N ARG A 114 15.97 -3.92 12.25
CA ARG A 114 15.30 -4.24 13.52
C ARG A 114 14.58 -5.57 13.35
N ARG A 115 14.79 -6.48 14.30
CA ARG A 115 14.00 -7.71 14.36
C ARG A 115 12.59 -7.37 14.81
N ILE A 116 11.59 -7.92 14.13
CA ILE A 116 10.19 -7.72 14.48
C ILE A 116 9.69 -8.93 15.27
N SER A 117 9.08 -8.65 16.41
CA SER A 117 8.24 -9.56 17.18
C SER A 117 7.08 -8.76 17.76
N ALA A 118 5.99 -9.44 18.15
CA ALA A 118 4.81 -8.80 18.75
C ALA A 118 5.18 -7.81 19.88
N SER A 119 6.02 -8.24 20.81
CA SER A 119 6.48 -7.46 21.98
C SER A 119 7.64 -6.50 21.70
N SER A 120 8.25 -6.54 20.51
CA SER A 120 9.39 -5.68 20.21
C SER A 120 8.95 -4.20 20.14
N PRO A 121 9.73 -3.26 20.68
CA PRO A 121 9.40 -1.84 20.60
C PRO A 121 9.34 -1.34 19.16
N ILE A 122 8.36 -0.49 18.87
CA ILE A 122 8.28 0.19 17.58
C ILE A 122 9.41 1.21 17.46
N PRO A 123 10.07 1.29 16.29
CA PRO A 123 11.09 2.30 16.05
C PRO A 123 10.48 3.71 16.01
N ARG A 124 11.10 4.64 16.75
CA ARG A 124 10.70 6.06 16.76
C ARG A 124 10.73 6.71 15.36
N ASN A 125 11.69 6.31 14.53
CA ASN A 125 11.80 6.79 13.15
C ASN A 125 11.25 5.74 12.18
N TRP A 126 9.93 5.78 11.96
CA TRP A 126 9.22 4.86 11.06
C TRP A 126 9.73 4.95 9.61
N GLY A 127 10.04 6.16 9.14
CA GLY A 127 10.51 6.38 7.77
C GLY A 127 11.85 5.69 7.49
N GLU A 128 12.84 5.85 8.38
CA GLU A 128 14.14 5.16 8.25
C GLU A 128 13.99 3.65 8.41
N PHE A 129 13.11 3.20 9.31
CA PHE A 129 12.82 1.78 9.48
C PHE A 129 12.28 1.14 8.20
N LEU A 130 11.36 1.81 7.50
CA LEU A 130 10.79 1.33 6.23
C LEU A 130 11.74 1.47 5.03
N ARG A 131 12.92 2.10 5.16
CA ARG A 131 13.92 2.08 4.08
C ARG A 131 14.58 0.72 3.91
N VAL A 132 14.65 -0.07 4.98
CA VAL A 132 15.28 -1.40 4.97
C VAL A 132 14.29 -2.44 4.43
N ASP A 133 14.67 -3.13 3.35
CA ASP A 133 13.81 -4.11 2.67
C ASP A 133 13.45 -5.29 3.58
N GLU A 134 14.34 -5.73 4.46
CA GLU A 134 14.05 -6.81 5.39
C GLU A 134 13.13 -6.38 6.54
N ASN A 135 13.22 -5.13 7.00
CA ASN A 135 12.27 -4.59 7.98
C ASN A 135 10.87 -4.55 7.38
N LYS A 136 10.73 -4.06 6.14
CA LYS A 136 9.46 -4.10 5.41
C LYS A 136 8.96 -5.52 5.26
N THR A 137 9.80 -6.41 4.74
CA THR A 137 9.41 -7.82 4.50
C THR A 137 8.92 -8.49 5.78
N GLN A 138 9.62 -8.31 6.91
CA GLN A 138 9.18 -8.85 8.20
C GLN A 138 7.90 -8.18 8.71
N LEU A 139 7.75 -6.87 8.52
CA LEU A 139 6.57 -6.13 8.98
C LEU A 139 5.32 -6.56 8.21
N LEU A 140 5.41 -6.59 6.87
CA LEU A 140 4.27 -6.95 6.02
C LEU A 140 3.84 -8.40 6.32
N LYS A 141 4.81 -9.31 6.48
CA LYS A 141 4.53 -10.68 6.91
C LYS A 141 3.84 -10.72 8.28
N PHE A 142 4.36 -10.00 9.27
CA PHE A 142 3.78 -9.95 10.61
C PHE A 142 2.32 -9.45 10.58
N LEU A 143 2.03 -8.38 9.84
CA LEU A 143 0.67 -7.84 9.73
C LEU A 143 -0.27 -8.77 8.96
N ALA A 144 0.24 -9.43 7.92
CA ALA A 144 -0.55 -10.41 7.17
C ALA A 144 -0.95 -11.60 8.05
N GLU A 145 0.00 -12.17 8.81
CA GLU A 145 -0.27 -13.23 9.78
C GLU A 145 -1.18 -12.74 10.92
N TYR A 146 -1.01 -11.49 11.35
CA TYR A 146 -1.87 -10.90 12.38
C TYR A 146 -3.32 -10.82 11.90
N LEU A 147 -3.55 -10.33 10.67
CA LEU A 147 -4.88 -10.24 10.07
C LEU A 147 -5.50 -11.63 9.87
N SER A 148 -4.75 -12.62 9.38
CA SER A 148 -5.30 -13.96 9.15
C SER A 148 -5.70 -14.68 10.44
N ASN A 149 -5.03 -14.37 11.55
CA ASN A 149 -5.31 -14.96 12.85
C ASN A 149 -6.33 -14.16 13.67
N HIS A 150 -6.68 -12.94 13.25
CA HIS A 150 -7.67 -12.13 13.95
C HIS A 150 -9.08 -12.47 13.49
N ASN A 151 -10.00 -12.64 14.44
CA ASN A 151 -11.40 -12.94 14.11
C ASN A 151 -12.10 -11.65 13.68
N MET A 152 -12.32 -11.50 12.37
CA MET A 152 -13.06 -10.38 11.79
C MET A 152 -14.46 -10.82 11.36
N GLU A 153 -15.46 -9.94 11.47
CA GLU A 153 -16.83 -10.22 11.04
C GLU A 153 -16.92 -10.52 9.53
N LYS A 154 -16.06 -9.87 8.74
CA LYS A 154 -16.00 -10.00 7.28
C LYS A 154 -14.80 -10.85 6.87
N GLN A 155 -14.92 -11.50 5.72
CA GLN A 155 -13.84 -12.32 5.18
C GLN A 155 -12.63 -11.45 4.84
N VAL A 156 -11.46 -11.83 5.36
CA VAL A 156 -10.18 -11.19 5.04
C VAL A 156 -9.28 -12.19 4.33
N ILE A 157 -8.87 -11.83 3.12
CA ILE A 157 -7.85 -12.53 2.35
C ILE A 157 -6.58 -11.69 2.39
N THR A 158 -5.44 -12.31 2.67
CA THR A 158 -4.16 -11.61 2.81
C THR A 158 -3.05 -12.42 2.18
N THR A 159 -2.12 -11.77 1.49
CA THR A 159 -0.98 -12.48 0.85
C THR A 159 0.22 -12.58 1.80
N VAL A 160 1.01 -13.65 1.70
CA VAL A 160 2.31 -13.76 2.41
C VAL A 160 3.32 -14.35 1.45
N GLY A 161 4.18 -13.49 0.89
CA GLY A 161 5.07 -13.91 -0.20
C GLY A 161 4.25 -14.39 -1.39
N ASN A 162 4.38 -15.67 -1.74
CA ASN A 162 3.63 -16.30 -2.83
C ASN A 162 2.41 -17.10 -2.34
N GLN A 163 2.10 -17.03 -1.05
CA GLN A 163 0.96 -17.74 -0.45
C GLN A 163 -0.21 -16.78 -0.23
N VAL A 164 -1.41 -17.35 -0.18
CA VAL A 164 -2.65 -16.66 0.19
C VAL A 164 -3.14 -17.25 1.51
N LEU A 165 -3.40 -16.38 2.48
CA LEU A 165 -4.02 -16.72 3.75
C LEU A 165 -5.44 -16.14 3.75
N SER A 166 -6.37 -16.82 4.41
CA SER A 166 -7.73 -16.33 4.63
C SER A 166 -8.09 -16.54 6.09
N THR A 167 -8.88 -15.63 6.65
CA THR A 167 -9.63 -15.92 7.88
C THR A 167 -10.58 -17.09 7.59
N ALA A 168 -10.69 -18.04 8.52
CA ALA A 168 -11.56 -19.21 8.42
C ALA A 168 -13.04 -18.85 8.60
#